data_AF-A0A1E3W9U0-F1
#
_entry.id   AF-A0A1E3W9U0-F1
#
_cell.length_a   1.000
_cell.length_b   1.000
_cell.length_c   1.000
_cell.angle_alpha   90.00
_cell.angle_beta   90.00
_cell.angle_gamma   90.00
#
_symmetry.space_group_name_H-M   'P 1'
#
loop_
_entity.id
_entity.type
_entity.pdbx_description
1 polymer ?
#
loop_
_entity_poly.entity_id
_entity_poly.type
_entity_poly.pdbx_seq_one_letter_code
_entity_poly.pdbx_strand_id
1 'polypeptide(L)'
;MLPERQSKAAIATLPIAFALVTLLFPQARAEDAAPICDEFGLALLSSPVSPHKGTPLRVIFAAETPLAGELQLIAPSGKVASQSADRQGGPPYFWFAEIAAPQAGTWQVTLTRNDAAPDCRTVTREIVVEHQRARAPGGSKNVWPISRQWDRGTENLYSAWIEKLFDAPLDEDLSWKAMGEVLHDQSRNVLFDHLGLHEDQKDATIRPDCADVPYFLRAYFAFKMGLPFGYSKCTRGDGGAAPKCQQWWNIVKEEPAETTVVETRGRRTIRTGGLFGAVSVQAPVVRRTVVSRRPNGLVPGFHHYLQKTLADGVHSGNGRTAVGDDDTDFYPVPLKQDALRPGTIYADPYGHILVLVKRVPQTADGAGVFLAVDGQPDATVARKRFWRGNFLFAQDPALGGPGFKRFRPIVRENNGALRRLTNAEIAEDPDYGDFSLQQSTIGVEEFYDRMDDVMSPAPLDPVQAMKEVITSLEEQVNARATPSRMDANSSPTVRRPWTCRTARRSSRRPAPGRTSPRPLAICVC
;
A
#
# COMPACT_ATOMS: atom_id res chain seq x y z
N MET A 1 2.16 -77.89 -78.77
CA MET A 1 3.11 -77.99 -79.90
C MET A 1 2.88 -76.81 -80.84
N LEU A 2 3.97 -76.30 -81.42
CA LEU A 2 4.12 -75.29 -82.49
C LEU A 2 4.62 -73.88 -82.05
N PRO A 3 5.65 -73.30 -82.72
CA PRO A 3 6.37 -72.11 -82.24
C PRO A 3 6.25 -70.85 -83.13
N GLU A 4 6.82 -69.75 -82.61
CA GLU A 4 7.42 -68.57 -83.24
C GLU A 4 6.88 -67.97 -84.57
N ARG A 5 6.79 -66.62 -84.55
CA ARG A 5 7.49 -65.80 -85.56
C ARG A 5 8.01 -64.49 -84.97
N GLN A 6 9.27 -64.18 -85.26
CA GLN A 6 9.97 -62.96 -84.85
C GLN A 6 9.81 -61.85 -85.90
N SER A 7 10.04 -60.59 -85.49
CA SER A 7 10.61 -59.54 -86.34
C SER A 7 11.37 -58.52 -85.51
N LYS A 8 12.47 -57.99 -86.07
CA LYS A 8 13.50 -57.17 -85.38
C LYS A 8 13.39 -55.69 -85.77
N ALA A 9 13.79 -54.76 -84.89
CA ALA A 9 14.54 -53.55 -85.24
C ALA A 9 15.07 -52.78 -84.01
N ALA A 10 16.24 -52.16 -84.15
CA ALA A 10 16.92 -51.23 -83.23
C ALA A 10 18.04 -50.49 -84.03
N ILE A 11 18.77 -49.45 -83.64
CA ILE A 11 19.06 -48.73 -82.37
C ILE A 11 19.06 -47.21 -82.67
N ALA A 12 18.67 -46.33 -81.71
CA ALA A 12 19.19 -44.96 -81.66
C ALA A 12 19.12 -44.34 -80.25
N THR A 13 20.28 -44.16 -79.60
CA THR A 13 20.46 -43.40 -78.36
C THR A 13 21.31 -42.16 -78.62
N LEU A 14 20.92 -41.01 -78.06
CA LEU A 14 21.70 -39.77 -78.06
C LEU A 14 21.79 -39.25 -76.60
N PRO A 15 22.98 -38.92 -76.07
CA PRO A 15 23.14 -38.62 -74.65
C PRO A 15 22.76 -37.17 -74.33
N ILE A 16 21.92 -36.96 -73.33
CA ILE A 16 21.70 -35.65 -72.71
C ILE A 16 22.57 -35.59 -71.45
N ALA A 17 23.55 -34.69 -71.43
CA ALA A 17 24.40 -34.45 -70.27
C ALA A 17 23.60 -33.72 -69.18
N PHE A 18 23.23 -34.42 -68.11
CA PHE A 18 22.68 -33.80 -66.91
C PHE A 18 23.81 -33.36 -65.98
N ALA A 19 23.99 -32.05 -65.83
CA ALA A 19 24.94 -31.48 -64.88
C ALA A 19 24.46 -31.73 -63.44
N LEU A 20 25.28 -32.42 -62.65
CA LEU A 20 24.99 -32.69 -61.24
C LEU A 20 25.24 -31.44 -60.40
N VAL A 21 24.25 -30.57 -60.26
CA VAL A 21 24.31 -29.41 -59.35
C VAL A 21 24.18 -29.90 -57.91
N THR A 22 25.30 -30.03 -57.20
CA THR A 22 25.30 -30.27 -55.76
C THR A 22 24.85 -29.01 -55.02
N LEU A 23 23.55 -28.96 -54.69
CA LEU A 23 23.01 -27.97 -53.78
C LEU A 23 23.58 -28.18 -52.37
N LEU A 24 24.62 -27.41 -52.05
CA LEU A 24 25.08 -27.21 -50.68
C LEU A 24 24.00 -26.43 -49.92
N PHE A 25 23.09 -27.16 -49.26
CA PHE A 25 22.19 -26.55 -48.27
C PHE A 25 23.06 -26.01 -47.13
N PRO A 26 23.04 -24.70 -46.84
CA PRO A 26 23.61 -24.20 -45.60
C PRO A 26 22.81 -24.82 -44.46
N GLN A 27 23.47 -25.56 -43.57
CA GLN A 27 22.88 -25.86 -42.27
C GLN A 27 22.73 -24.53 -41.53
N ALA A 28 21.54 -23.95 -41.63
CA ALA A 28 21.10 -22.95 -40.67
C ALA A 28 21.16 -23.62 -39.30
N ARG A 29 22.16 -23.23 -38.49
CA ARG A 29 22.07 -23.46 -37.06
C ARG A 29 20.80 -22.76 -36.62
N ALA A 30 19.87 -23.51 -36.03
CA ALA A 30 18.94 -22.89 -35.11
C ALA A 30 19.81 -22.26 -34.02
N GLU A 31 19.91 -20.95 -34.04
CA GLU A 31 20.40 -20.20 -32.90
C GLU A 31 19.29 -20.33 -31.86
N ASP A 32 19.49 -21.22 -30.88
CA ASP A 32 18.50 -21.49 -29.84
C ASP A 32 18.17 -20.16 -29.16
N ALA A 33 16.99 -19.61 -29.51
CA ALA A 33 16.48 -18.41 -28.88
C ALA A 33 16.32 -18.74 -27.39
N ALA A 34 17.15 -18.09 -26.56
CA ALA A 34 17.18 -18.35 -25.13
C ALA A 34 15.74 -18.31 -24.58
N PRO A 35 15.30 -19.34 -23.83
CA PRO A 35 13.91 -19.44 -23.42
C PRO A 35 13.51 -18.20 -22.63
N ILE A 36 12.47 -17.51 -23.11
CA ILE A 36 11.94 -16.31 -22.45
C ILE A 36 11.22 -16.78 -21.20
N CYS A 37 11.93 -16.75 -20.07
CA CYS A 37 11.37 -17.05 -18.77
C CYS A 37 10.44 -15.93 -18.33
N ASP A 38 9.19 -16.28 -17.99
CA ASP A 38 8.29 -15.33 -17.34
C ASP A 38 8.86 -14.97 -15.96
N GLU A 39 9.20 -13.70 -15.80
CA GLU A 39 9.62 -13.08 -14.54
C GLU A 39 8.73 -11.86 -14.21
N PHE A 40 7.55 -11.74 -14.83
CA PHE A 40 6.66 -10.60 -14.61
C PHE A 40 6.24 -10.49 -13.14
N GLY A 41 6.48 -9.31 -12.55
CA GLY A 41 6.21 -9.06 -11.14
C GLY A 41 7.06 -9.88 -10.14
N LEU A 42 8.11 -10.60 -10.59
CA LEU A 42 9.13 -11.16 -9.69
C LEU A 42 10.02 -10.04 -9.15
N ALA A 43 10.11 -9.92 -7.83
CA ALA A 43 10.85 -8.83 -7.19
C ALA A 43 11.60 -9.29 -5.94
N LEU A 44 12.79 -8.73 -5.76
CA LEU A 44 13.64 -8.94 -4.59
C LEU A 44 13.79 -7.63 -3.80
N LEU A 45 13.53 -7.70 -2.51
CA LEU A 45 13.83 -6.65 -1.53
C LEU A 45 14.86 -7.20 -0.54
N SER A 46 15.95 -6.47 -0.36
CA SER A 46 16.93 -6.67 0.70
C SER A 46 16.90 -5.48 1.66
N SER A 47 17.08 -5.75 2.96
CA SER A 47 17.06 -4.73 4.00
C SER A 47 18.17 -5.00 5.03
N PRO A 48 19.01 -4.01 5.38
CA PRO A 48 18.97 -2.60 4.93
C PRO A 48 19.39 -2.40 3.45
N VAL A 49 19.17 -1.20 2.90
CA VAL A 49 19.47 -0.81 1.51
C VAL A 49 20.95 -0.95 1.13
N SER A 50 21.82 -0.93 2.13
CA SER A 50 23.24 -1.26 2.03
C SER A 50 23.57 -2.28 3.12
N PRO A 51 23.35 -3.58 2.88
CA PRO A 51 23.64 -4.64 3.83
C PRO A 51 25.11 -4.59 4.25
N HIS A 52 25.37 -4.69 5.54
CA HIS A 52 26.74 -4.66 6.08
C HIS A 52 26.84 -5.43 7.39
N LYS A 53 28.06 -5.89 7.69
CA LYS A 53 28.35 -6.62 8.93
C LYS A 53 27.90 -5.82 10.16
N GLY A 54 27.16 -6.48 11.05
CA GLY A 54 26.60 -5.89 12.27
C GLY A 54 25.12 -5.50 12.18
N THR A 55 24.48 -5.69 11.02
CA THR A 55 23.02 -5.56 10.84
C THR A 55 22.45 -6.87 10.29
N PRO A 56 21.21 -7.26 10.65
CA PRO A 56 20.56 -8.44 10.09
C PRO A 56 20.24 -8.22 8.62
N LEU A 57 20.58 -9.19 7.76
CA LEU A 57 20.15 -9.22 6.37
C LEU A 57 18.75 -9.82 6.30
N ARG A 58 17.74 -9.00 6.00
CA ARG A 58 16.36 -9.43 5.77
C ARG A 58 16.04 -9.39 4.29
N VAL A 59 15.33 -10.39 3.81
CA VAL A 59 15.00 -10.60 2.40
C VAL A 59 13.52 -10.92 2.25
N ILE A 60 12.85 -10.22 1.33
CA ILE A 60 11.56 -10.62 0.76
C ILE A 60 11.79 -10.91 -0.72
N PHE A 61 11.36 -12.09 -1.17
CA PHE A 61 11.22 -12.41 -2.59
C PHE A 61 9.72 -12.51 -2.88
N ALA A 62 9.19 -11.71 -3.80
CA ALA A 62 7.77 -11.68 -4.16
C ALA A 62 7.54 -12.06 -5.64
N ALA A 63 6.34 -12.55 -5.94
CA ALA A 63 5.91 -12.99 -7.26
C ALA A 63 4.44 -12.66 -7.51
N GLU A 64 4.08 -12.25 -8.74
CA GLU A 64 2.69 -11.98 -9.10
C GLU A 64 1.86 -13.26 -9.21
N THR A 65 2.40 -14.26 -9.90
CA THR A 65 1.67 -15.48 -10.27
C THR A 65 1.81 -16.58 -9.21
N PRO A 66 0.81 -17.47 -9.07
CA PRO A 66 0.90 -18.60 -8.16
C PRO A 66 2.03 -19.54 -8.57
N LEU A 67 3.06 -19.64 -7.74
CA LEU A 67 4.17 -20.56 -7.96
C LEU A 67 4.48 -21.35 -6.69
N ALA A 68 4.85 -22.62 -6.84
CA ALA A 68 5.44 -23.43 -5.78
C ALA A 68 6.97 -23.40 -5.93
N GLY A 69 7.68 -23.22 -4.82
CA GLY A 69 9.13 -23.13 -4.85
C GLY A 69 9.77 -22.95 -3.48
N GLU A 70 11.09 -23.09 -3.47
CA GLU A 70 11.93 -22.92 -2.28
C GLU A 70 12.86 -21.71 -2.48
N LEU A 71 12.87 -20.80 -1.50
CA LEU A 71 13.84 -19.71 -1.40
C LEU A 71 15.06 -20.19 -0.63
N GLN A 72 16.26 -20.05 -1.22
CA GLN A 72 17.54 -20.32 -0.58
C GLN A 72 18.39 -19.06 -0.51
N LEU A 73 19.04 -18.84 0.65
CA LEU A 73 20.07 -17.82 0.85
C LEU A 73 21.41 -18.52 0.98
N ILE A 74 22.25 -18.40 -0.05
CA ILE A 74 23.57 -19.00 -0.15
C ILE A 74 24.60 -17.95 0.23
N ALA A 75 25.41 -18.26 1.25
CA ALA A 75 26.43 -17.37 1.77
C ALA A 75 27.67 -17.32 0.84
N PRO A 76 28.54 -16.30 0.95
CA PRO A 76 29.77 -16.16 0.16
C PRO A 76 30.72 -17.37 0.14
N SER A 77 30.60 -18.30 1.10
CA SER A 77 31.33 -19.56 1.16
C SER A 77 30.72 -20.71 0.32
N GLY A 78 29.64 -20.44 -0.43
CA GLY A 78 28.86 -21.45 -1.16
C GLY A 78 27.92 -22.29 -0.29
N LYS A 79 27.85 -22.03 1.03
CA LYS A 79 26.97 -22.77 1.94
C LYS A 79 25.56 -22.15 1.96
N VAL A 80 24.54 -22.99 1.80
CA VAL A 80 23.14 -22.61 2.12
C VAL A 80 23.04 -22.27 3.61
N ALA A 81 22.70 -21.01 3.91
CA ALA A 81 22.60 -20.49 5.27
C ALA A 81 21.15 -20.41 5.76
N SER A 82 20.19 -20.27 4.83
CA SER A 82 18.76 -20.43 5.08
C SER A 82 18.10 -21.02 3.84
N GLN A 83 17.07 -21.84 4.05
CA GLN A 83 16.20 -22.37 3.00
C GLN A 83 14.77 -22.41 3.54
N SER A 84 13.79 -22.05 2.70
CA SER A 84 12.38 -22.10 3.09
C SER A 84 11.46 -22.34 1.89
N ALA A 85 10.62 -23.35 2.01
CA ALA A 85 9.46 -23.56 1.14
C ALA A 85 8.17 -22.91 1.71
N ASP A 86 8.26 -22.19 2.82
CA ASP A 86 7.14 -21.44 3.41
C ASP A 86 6.80 -20.23 2.53
N ARG A 87 5.87 -20.45 1.59
CA ARG A 87 5.29 -19.43 0.72
C ARG A 87 4.08 -18.81 1.39
N GLN A 88 4.17 -17.51 1.65
CA GLN A 88 3.15 -16.68 2.28
C GLN A 88 2.34 -15.91 1.23
N GLY A 89 1.21 -15.32 1.65
CA GLY A 89 0.34 -14.50 0.81
C GLY A 89 -0.70 -15.24 -0.06
N GLY A 90 -1.53 -14.43 -0.72
CA GLY A 90 -2.23 -14.77 -1.96
C GLY A 90 -1.42 -14.26 -3.15
N PRO A 91 -2.01 -13.54 -4.11
CA PRO A 91 -1.27 -12.63 -4.97
C PRO A 91 -0.95 -11.33 -4.19
N PRO A 92 0.32 -10.87 -4.09
CA PRO A 92 1.53 -11.57 -4.52
C PRO A 92 1.95 -12.67 -3.55
N TYR A 93 2.54 -13.72 -4.11
CA TYR A 93 3.11 -14.83 -3.36
C TYR A 93 4.52 -14.44 -2.93
N PHE A 94 4.90 -14.68 -1.68
CA PHE A 94 6.22 -14.27 -1.21
C PHE A 94 6.88 -15.24 -0.23
N TRP A 95 8.20 -15.13 -0.14
CA TRP A 95 9.05 -15.81 0.83
C TRP A 95 9.80 -14.75 1.63
N PHE A 96 9.94 -15.00 2.93
CA PHE A 96 10.74 -14.17 3.83
C PHE A 96 11.90 -14.98 4.41
N ALA A 97 13.08 -14.37 4.50
CA ALA A 97 14.22 -14.93 5.19
C ALA A 97 15.02 -13.84 5.93
N GLU A 98 15.57 -14.19 7.08
CA GLU A 98 16.48 -13.33 7.85
C GLU A 98 17.76 -14.09 8.20
N ILE A 99 18.90 -13.41 8.03
CA ILE A 99 20.21 -13.82 8.54
C ILE A 99 20.62 -12.79 9.59
N ALA A 100 20.52 -13.15 10.87
CA ALA A 100 20.75 -12.23 11.99
C ALA A 100 22.17 -11.62 12.03
N ALA A 101 23.18 -12.36 11.54
CA ALA A 101 24.57 -11.93 11.50
C ALA A 101 25.24 -12.36 10.17
N PRO A 102 25.01 -11.63 9.07
CA PRO A 102 25.56 -12.00 7.77
C PRO A 102 27.07 -11.76 7.71
N GLN A 103 27.82 -12.69 7.11
CA GLN A 103 29.20 -12.47 6.72
C GLN A 103 29.27 -11.51 5.51
N ALA A 104 30.35 -10.72 5.43
CA ALA A 104 30.60 -9.86 4.29
C ALA A 104 30.96 -10.66 3.03
N GLY A 105 30.67 -10.09 1.85
CA GLY A 105 30.83 -10.71 0.53
C GLY A 105 29.51 -10.82 -0.24
N THR A 106 29.55 -11.45 -1.41
CA THR A 106 28.38 -11.67 -2.27
C THR A 106 27.55 -12.87 -1.79
N TRP A 107 26.30 -12.61 -1.43
CA TRP A 107 25.28 -13.60 -1.15
C TRP A 107 24.45 -13.85 -2.41
N GLN A 108 24.04 -15.10 -2.62
CA GLN A 108 23.06 -15.44 -3.66
C GLN A 108 21.71 -15.74 -3.02
N VAL A 109 20.67 -15.08 -3.53
CA VAL A 109 19.27 -15.37 -3.22
C VAL A 109 18.69 -16.11 -4.41
N THR A 110 18.32 -17.36 -4.20
CA THR A 110 17.90 -18.28 -5.25
C THR A 110 16.48 -18.75 -4.98
N LEU A 111 15.56 -18.48 -5.90
CA LEU A 111 14.22 -19.05 -5.89
C LEU A 111 14.17 -20.21 -6.90
N THR A 112 13.97 -21.42 -6.40
CA THR A 112 13.79 -22.62 -7.24
C THR A 112 12.31 -22.90 -7.40
N ARG A 113 11.80 -22.79 -8.63
CA ARG A 113 10.40 -22.96 -9.04
C ARG A 113 10.14 -24.41 -9.44
N ASN A 114 9.26 -25.11 -8.71
CA ASN A 114 9.04 -26.55 -8.90
C ASN A 114 8.52 -26.89 -10.30
N ASP A 115 7.50 -26.14 -10.75
CA ASP A 115 6.72 -26.45 -11.96
C ASP A 115 7.21 -25.71 -13.22
N ALA A 116 8.33 -24.99 -13.11
CA ALA A 116 8.91 -24.27 -14.25
C ALA A 116 9.76 -25.18 -15.16
N ALA A 117 9.82 -24.82 -16.44
CA ALA A 117 10.71 -25.42 -17.43
C ALA A 117 12.18 -25.39 -16.94
N PRO A 118 13.04 -26.37 -17.31
CA PRO A 118 14.38 -26.51 -16.73
C PRO A 118 15.22 -25.23 -16.72
N ASP A 119 15.27 -24.51 -17.83
CA ASP A 119 16.07 -23.28 -17.99
C ASP A 119 15.49 -22.08 -17.22
N CYS A 120 14.21 -22.15 -16.86
CA CYS A 120 13.50 -21.16 -16.05
C CYS A 120 13.32 -21.59 -14.59
N ARG A 121 13.82 -22.77 -14.22
CA ARG A 121 13.62 -23.35 -12.87
C ARG A 121 14.19 -22.48 -11.77
N THR A 122 15.32 -21.84 -12.01
CA THR A 122 16.11 -21.20 -10.95
C THR A 122 16.27 -19.72 -11.24
N VAL A 123 15.73 -18.87 -10.37
CA VAL A 123 15.89 -17.42 -10.43
C VAL A 123 16.87 -17.00 -9.35
N THR A 124 18.10 -16.66 -9.74
CA THR A 124 19.15 -16.19 -8.83
C THR A 124 19.30 -14.67 -8.91
N ARG A 125 19.53 -14.04 -7.76
CA ARG A 125 19.83 -12.62 -7.59
C ARG A 125 20.94 -12.46 -6.56
N GLU A 126 21.81 -11.48 -6.72
CA GLU A 126 22.94 -11.26 -5.82
C GLU A 126 22.70 -10.10 -4.85
N ILE A 127 23.19 -10.24 -3.62
CA ILE A 127 23.22 -9.20 -2.59
C ILE A 127 24.65 -9.08 -2.06
N VAL A 128 25.27 -7.91 -2.18
CA VAL A 128 26.56 -7.64 -1.54
C VAL A 128 26.34 -7.22 -0.09
N VAL A 129 26.98 -7.91 0.84
CA VAL A 129 27.07 -7.51 2.24
C VAL A 129 28.45 -6.90 2.49
N GLU A 130 28.49 -5.63 2.82
CA GLU A 130 29.73 -4.88 3.01
C GLU A 130 30.42 -5.16 4.36
N HIS A 131 31.74 -4.98 4.40
CA HIS A 131 32.51 -5.08 5.65
C HIS A 131 32.22 -3.92 6.62
N GLN A 132 31.88 -2.76 6.07
CA GLN A 132 31.56 -1.54 6.81
C GLN A 132 30.30 -0.90 6.23
N ARG A 133 29.63 -0.10 7.05
CA ARG A 133 28.44 0.62 6.62
C ARG A 133 28.77 1.62 5.52
N ALA A 134 28.10 1.49 4.38
CA ALA A 134 28.16 2.48 3.29
C ALA A 134 27.59 3.85 3.71
N ARG A 135 27.99 4.92 3.02
CA ARG A 135 27.46 6.26 3.27
C ARG A 135 25.95 6.28 2.98
N ALA A 136 25.16 6.60 4.02
CA ALA A 136 23.71 6.65 3.91
C ALA A 136 23.23 7.71 2.89
N PRO A 137 22.03 7.55 2.32
CA PRO A 137 21.45 8.50 1.38
C PRO A 137 21.46 9.94 1.91
N GLY A 138 21.95 10.87 1.08
CA GLY A 138 21.93 12.29 1.39
C GLY A 138 20.54 12.90 1.30
N GLY A 139 20.37 14.10 1.87
CA GLY A 139 19.16 14.89 1.67
C GLY A 139 18.97 15.30 0.20
N SER A 140 17.72 15.39 -0.23
CA SER A 140 17.30 15.81 -1.57
C SER A 140 16.68 17.22 -1.56
N LYS A 141 16.54 17.82 -2.75
CA LYS A 141 15.62 18.96 -2.95
C LYS A 141 14.17 18.57 -2.60
N ASN A 142 13.76 17.39 -3.07
CA ASN A 142 12.50 16.71 -2.77
C ASN A 142 12.37 16.40 -1.26
N VAL A 143 11.20 15.93 -0.82
CA VAL A 143 11.01 15.37 0.53
C VAL A 143 12.00 14.23 0.81
N TRP A 144 12.13 13.31 -0.15
CA TRP A 144 13.17 12.27 -0.21
C TRP A 144 13.66 12.04 -1.66
N PRO A 145 14.88 11.50 -1.87
CA PRO A 145 15.38 11.20 -3.20
C PRO A 145 14.54 10.09 -3.87
N ILE A 146 14.27 10.27 -5.17
CA ILE A 146 13.61 9.26 -5.99
C ILE A 146 14.70 8.48 -6.73
N SER A 147 14.79 7.18 -6.46
CA SER A 147 15.73 6.23 -7.07
C SER A 147 15.05 5.03 -7.73
N ARG A 148 13.74 4.85 -7.50
CA ARG A 148 12.90 3.77 -8.07
C ARG A 148 11.58 4.35 -8.59
N GLN A 149 10.81 3.52 -9.29
CA GLN A 149 9.46 3.80 -9.78
C GLN A 149 8.46 2.77 -9.25
N TRP A 150 7.16 3.07 -9.35
CA TRP A 150 6.13 2.05 -9.16
C TRP A 150 5.99 1.21 -10.44
N ASP A 151 6.09 -0.10 -10.28
CA ASP A 151 5.94 -1.17 -11.26
C ASP A 151 5.31 -2.38 -10.53
N ARG A 152 4.92 -3.45 -11.26
CA ARG A 152 4.26 -4.61 -10.63
C ARG A 152 5.13 -5.23 -9.54
N GLY A 153 6.44 -5.32 -9.76
CA GLY A 153 7.38 -5.88 -8.78
C GLY A 153 7.39 -5.07 -7.47
N THR A 154 7.33 -3.75 -7.56
CA THR A 154 7.32 -2.86 -6.41
C THR A 154 5.97 -2.83 -5.70
N GLU A 155 4.84 -2.92 -6.42
CA GLU A 155 3.53 -3.18 -5.82
C GLU A 155 3.50 -4.51 -5.07
N ASN A 156 4.17 -5.53 -5.61
CA ASN A 156 4.24 -6.85 -4.96
C ASN A 156 5.08 -6.83 -3.69
N LEU A 157 6.19 -6.10 -3.68
CA LEU A 157 6.97 -5.86 -2.48
C LEU A 157 6.20 -5.02 -1.44
N TYR A 158 5.37 -4.06 -1.87
CA TYR A 158 4.50 -3.29 -0.97
C TYR A 158 3.45 -4.19 -0.31
N SER A 159 2.73 -5.00 -1.09
CA SER A 159 1.74 -5.95 -0.55
C SER A 159 2.37 -6.99 0.38
N ALA A 160 3.50 -7.59 0.01
CA ALA A 160 4.22 -8.54 0.86
C ALA A 160 4.73 -7.89 2.16
N TRP A 161 5.21 -6.64 2.11
CA TRP A 161 5.60 -5.89 3.31
C TRP A 161 4.40 -5.58 4.21
N ILE A 162 3.24 -5.18 3.65
CA ILE A 162 2.01 -4.95 4.42
C ILE A 162 1.58 -6.24 5.14
N GLU A 163 1.53 -7.39 4.44
CA GLU A 163 1.16 -8.65 5.06
C GLU A 163 2.14 -9.04 6.16
N LYS A 164 3.45 -8.89 5.92
CA LYS A 164 4.46 -9.23 6.92
C LYS A 164 4.44 -8.32 8.15
N LEU A 165 4.14 -7.03 7.97
CA LEU A 165 4.09 -6.04 9.05
C LEU A 165 2.97 -6.33 10.08
N PHE A 166 1.83 -6.82 9.59
CA PHE A 166 0.62 -7.10 10.39
C PHE A 166 0.37 -8.60 10.62
N ASP A 167 1.36 -9.44 10.32
CA ASP A 167 1.27 -10.89 10.48
C ASP A 167 1.15 -11.29 11.96
N ALA A 168 0.18 -12.16 12.26
CA ALA A 168 -0.04 -12.81 13.55
C ALA A 168 -1.04 -13.98 13.39
N PRO A 169 -1.13 -14.89 14.38
CA PRO A 169 -2.20 -15.89 14.47
C PRO A 169 -3.61 -15.28 14.34
N LEU A 170 -4.60 -16.08 13.93
CA LEU A 170 -5.98 -15.61 13.71
C LEU A 170 -6.75 -15.33 15.00
N ASP A 171 -6.41 -16.05 16.06
CA ASP A 171 -6.97 -15.97 17.41
C ASP A 171 -6.39 -14.82 18.26
N GLU A 172 -5.40 -14.07 17.74
CA GLU A 172 -4.81 -12.92 18.43
C GLU A 172 -5.56 -11.61 18.11
N ASP A 173 -6.16 -10.96 19.12
CA ASP A 173 -6.74 -9.62 18.99
C ASP A 173 -5.63 -8.55 18.90
N LEU A 174 -5.15 -8.28 17.68
CA LEU A 174 -4.13 -7.26 17.43
C LEU A 174 -4.69 -5.84 17.58
N SER A 175 -4.14 -5.10 18.55
CA SER A 175 -4.42 -3.68 18.77
C SER A 175 -3.18 -2.98 19.33
N TRP A 176 -2.80 -1.86 18.70
CA TRP A 176 -1.63 -1.04 19.05
C TRP A 176 -2.06 0.40 19.33
N LYS A 177 -1.47 1.06 20.33
CA LYS A 177 -1.88 2.43 20.76
C LYS A 177 -1.48 3.53 19.78
N ALA A 178 -0.66 3.20 18.79
CA ALA A 178 -0.22 4.06 17.71
C ALA A 178 0.41 3.21 16.60
N MET A 179 0.28 3.65 15.34
CA MET A 179 1.00 3.04 14.20
C MET A 179 2.52 2.97 14.42
N GLY A 180 3.09 3.93 15.16
CA GLY A 180 4.50 3.91 15.56
C GLY A 180 4.91 2.68 16.39
N GLU A 181 4.00 2.05 17.15
CA GLU A 181 4.32 0.80 17.87
C GLU A 181 4.59 -0.36 16.90
N VAL A 182 3.91 -0.38 15.75
CA VAL A 182 4.08 -1.39 14.69
C VAL A 182 5.33 -1.10 13.85
N LEU A 183 5.50 0.16 13.42
CA LEU A 183 6.62 0.56 12.56
C LEU A 183 7.98 0.52 13.28
N HIS A 184 8.01 0.71 14.61
CA HIS A 184 9.24 0.63 15.40
C HIS A 184 9.53 -0.78 15.96
N ASP A 185 8.69 -1.77 15.67
CA ASP A 185 8.96 -3.17 16.03
C ASP A 185 9.84 -3.83 14.97
N GLN A 186 11.14 -3.93 15.26
CA GLN A 186 12.12 -4.58 14.38
C GLN A 186 11.80 -6.05 14.05
N SER A 187 10.99 -6.73 14.87
CA SER A 187 10.61 -8.14 14.64
C SER A 187 9.46 -8.30 13.63
N ARG A 188 8.71 -7.22 13.38
CA ARG A 188 7.60 -7.17 12.42
C ARG A 188 7.98 -6.41 11.16
N ASN A 189 8.65 -5.26 11.32
CA ASN A 189 8.95 -4.37 10.22
C ASN A 189 10.27 -4.75 9.53
N VAL A 190 10.16 -5.44 8.40
CA VAL A 190 11.29 -5.79 7.52
C VAL A 190 12.09 -4.57 7.04
N LEU A 191 11.46 -3.40 6.99
CA LEU A 191 12.07 -2.11 6.62
C LEU A 191 12.56 -1.28 7.82
N PHE A 192 12.62 -1.86 9.03
CA PHE A 192 13.20 -1.22 10.20
C PHE A 192 14.69 -0.92 9.98
N ASP A 193 15.10 0.33 10.17
CA ASP A 193 16.42 0.93 9.92
C ASP A 193 16.98 0.62 8.51
N HIS A 194 16.11 0.53 7.51
CA HIS A 194 16.46 0.21 6.12
C HIS A 194 17.50 1.16 5.52
N LEU A 195 17.43 2.46 5.82
CA LEU A 195 18.39 3.46 5.34
C LEU A 195 19.64 3.54 6.27
N GLY A 196 19.61 2.82 7.39
CA GLY A 196 20.55 2.92 8.50
C GLY A 196 20.48 4.26 9.25
N LEU A 197 19.57 5.16 8.90
CA LEU A 197 19.53 6.53 9.43
C LEU A 197 18.88 6.60 10.82
N HIS A 198 18.61 5.44 11.42
CA HIS A 198 17.87 5.29 12.66
C HIS A 198 16.45 5.86 12.55
N GLU A 199 15.88 5.81 11.34
CA GLU A 199 14.65 6.53 10.98
C GLU A 199 13.36 5.98 11.63
N ASP A 200 13.43 4.80 12.24
CA ASP A 200 12.33 4.11 12.96
C ASP A 200 12.64 3.92 14.45
N GLN A 201 13.55 4.72 15.00
CA GLN A 201 13.71 4.77 16.46
C GLN A 201 12.45 5.34 17.14
N LYS A 202 12.31 5.04 18.43
CA LYS A 202 11.06 5.27 19.19
C LYS A 202 10.70 6.75 19.43
N ASP A 203 11.46 7.69 18.90
CA ASP A 203 11.22 9.13 18.98
C ASP A 203 10.15 9.64 18.00
N ALA A 204 9.87 8.92 16.90
CA ALA A 204 8.86 9.33 15.92
C ALA A 204 7.42 9.04 16.38
N THR A 205 6.65 10.05 16.79
CA THR A 205 5.23 9.85 17.15
C THR A 205 4.35 9.73 15.89
N ILE A 206 4.10 8.51 15.43
CA ILE A 206 3.26 8.21 14.25
C ILE A 206 1.86 7.77 14.71
N ARG A 207 0.88 8.68 14.57
CA ARG A 207 -0.51 8.54 15.08
C ARG A 207 -1.56 8.94 14.01
N PRO A 208 -1.79 8.08 13.01
CA PRO A 208 -2.81 8.29 11.98
C PRO A 208 -4.23 8.01 12.50
N ASP A 209 -5.24 8.70 11.95
CA ASP A 209 -6.63 8.21 11.95
C ASP A 209 -6.88 7.21 10.79
N CYS A 210 -8.10 6.69 10.64
CA CYS A 210 -8.44 5.72 9.58
C CYS A 210 -8.08 6.20 8.17
N ALA A 211 -8.27 7.50 7.87
CA ALA A 211 -7.98 8.06 6.56
C ALA A 211 -6.48 8.32 6.37
N ASP A 212 -5.75 8.63 7.43
CA ASP A 212 -4.30 8.76 7.39
C ASP A 212 -3.57 7.42 7.17
N VAL A 213 -4.05 6.31 7.78
CA VAL A 213 -3.40 4.98 7.75
C VAL A 213 -2.90 4.55 6.35
N PRO A 214 -3.73 4.53 5.28
CA PRO A 214 -3.27 4.14 3.95
C PRO A 214 -2.18 5.06 3.40
N TYR A 215 -2.29 6.38 3.60
CA TYR A 215 -1.28 7.34 3.15
C TYR A 215 0.02 7.20 3.94
N PHE A 216 -0.06 6.93 5.25
CA PHE A 216 1.10 6.76 6.11
C PHE A 216 1.88 5.50 5.75
N LEU A 217 1.19 4.36 5.56
CA LEU A 217 1.81 3.10 5.15
C LEU A 217 2.45 3.22 3.75
N ARG A 218 1.74 3.80 2.79
CA ARG A 218 2.24 4.00 1.42
C ARG A 218 3.41 5.00 1.36
N ALA A 219 3.33 6.12 2.10
CA ALA A 219 4.42 7.10 2.19
C ALA A 219 5.65 6.53 2.90
N TYR A 220 5.45 5.72 3.95
CA TYR A 220 6.53 5.03 4.64
C TYR A 220 7.28 4.08 3.71
N PHE A 221 6.56 3.19 3.01
CA PHE A 221 7.20 2.30 2.04
C PHE A 221 7.87 3.08 0.90
N ALA A 222 7.22 4.13 0.40
CA ALA A 222 7.78 4.98 -0.66
C ALA A 222 9.07 5.71 -0.24
N PHE A 223 9.12 6.21 1.00
CA PHE A 223 10.31 6.82 1.58
C PHE A 223 11.48 5.83 1.67
N LYS A 224 11.20 4.61 2.16
CA LYS A 224 12.19 3.55 2.33
C LYS A 224 12.77 3.07 1.00
N MET A 225 11.90 2.86 0.02
CA MET A 225 12.29 2.32 -1.29
C MET A 225 12.74 3.39 -2.30
N GLY A 226 12.64 4.69 -1.97
CA GLY A 226 13.00 5.80 -2.87
C GLY A 226 12.02 5.97 -4.03
N LEU A 227 10.72 5.80 -3.77
CA LEU A 227 9.64 5.83 -4.76
C LEU A 227 8.95 7.19 -4.81
N PRO A 228 8.31 7.56 -5.95
CA PRO A 228 7.48 8.75 -6.03
C PRO A 228 6.21 8.62 -5.17
N PHE A 229 5.78 9.73 -4.57
CA PHE A 229 4.60 9.79 -3.73
C PHE A 229 3.92 11.17 -3.80
N GLY A 230 2.60 11.20 -3.62
CA GLY A 230 1.80 12.42 -3.55
C GLY A 230 0.40 12.15 -3.03
N TYR A 231 -0.33 13.24 -2.77
CA TYR A 231 -1.67 13.23 -2.21
C TYR A 231 -2.48 14.44 -2.73
N SER A 232 -3.80 14.32 -2.70
CA SER A 232 -4.74 15.35 -3.07
C SER A 232 -5.36 16.04 -1.86
N LYS A 233 -5.57 17.34 -1.99
CA LYS A 233 -6.53 18.07 -1.13
C LYS A 233 -7.91 18.00 -1.75
N CYS A 234 -8.82 17.33 -1.05
CA CYS A 234 -10.19 17.08 -1.46
C CYS A 234 -11.19 17.72 -0.49
N THR A 235 -12.41 18.00 -0.97
CA THR A 235 -13.53 18.39 -0.11
C THR A 235 -14.05 17.19 0.68
N ARG A 236 -14.79 17.40 1.78
CA ARG A 236 -15.40 16.30 2.57
C ARG A 236 -16.65 15.69 1.92
N GLY A 237 -17.13 16.27 0.82
CA GLY A 237 -18.50 16.11 0.32
C GLY A 237 -19.47 16.93 1.17
N ASP A 238 -20.41 17.62 0.52
CA ASP A 238 -21.45 18.40 1.18
C ASP A 238 -22.70 18.57 0.30
N GLY A 239 -23.84 18.88 0.90
CA GLY A 239 -25.07 19.24 0.17
C GLY A 239 -25.65 18.17 -0.76
N GLY A 240 -25.25 16.90 -0.62
CA GLY A 240 -25.63 15.82 -1.54
C GLY A 240 -24.65 15.59 -2.70
N ALA A 241 -23.45 16.18 -2.65
CA ALA A 241 -22.39 15.98 -3.64
C ALA A 241 -21.19 15.23 -3.06
N ALA A 242 -20.67 14.28 -3.84
CA ALA A 242 -19.44 13.55 -3.53
C ALA A 242 -18.22 14.48 -3.30
N PRO A 243 -17.25 14.06 -2.47
CA PRO A 243 -15.92 14.64 -2.39
C PRO A 243 -15.30 14.91 -3.76
N LYS A 244 -14.65 16.08 -3.91
CA LYS A 244 -13.89 16.47 -5.10
C LYS A 244 -12.48 16.89 -4.74
N CYS A 245 -11.50 16.41 -5.48
CA CYS A 245 -10.10 16.80 -5.32
C CYS A 245 -9.78 17.99 -6.23
N GLN A 246 -9.16 19.04 -5.70
CA GLN A 246 -8.92 20.30 -6.43
C GLN A 246 -7.44 20.61 -6.62
N GLN A 247 -6.60 20.02 -5.79
CA GLN A 247 -5.16 20.23 -5.79
C GLN A 247 -4.48 18.90 -5.54
N TRP A 248 -3.37 18.66 -6.23
CA TRP A 248 -2.50 17.53 -6.02
C TRP A 248 -1.08 18.03 -5.74
N TRP A 249 -0.53 17.55 -4.63
CA TRP A 249 0.79 17.86 -4.11
C TRP A 249 1.61 16.57 -4.03
N ASN A 250 2.92 16.67 -4.19
CA ASN A 250 3.78 15.49 -4.22
C ASN A 250 5.18 15.82 -3.69
N ILE A 251 6.03 14.82 -3.53
CA ILE A 251 7.35 15.00 -2.92
C ILE A 251 8.33 15.87 -3.73
N VAL A 252 7.99 16.23 -4.98
CA VAL A 252 8.75 17.16 -5.85
C VAL A 252 8.10 18.54 -5.87
N LYS A 253 6.78 18.59 -5.96
CA LYS A 253 5.93 19.78 -5.88
C LYS A 253 5.22 19.78 -4.52
N GLU A 254 5.97 20.15 -3.48
CA GLU A 254 5.47 20.26 -2.10
C GLU A 254 4.39 21.33 -1.96
N GLU A 255 3.49 21.16 -0.98
CA GLU A 255 2.50 22.17 -0.65
C GLU A 255 3.17 23.44 -0.08
N PRO A 256 2.73 24.67 -0.45
CA PRO A 256 3.25 25.90 0.12
C PRO A 256 3.11 25.95 1.65
N ALA A 257 4.22 26.29 2.31
CA ALA A 257 4.30 26.42 3.76
C ALA A 257 3.22 27.34 4.37
N GLU A 258 2.39 26.80 5.27
CA GLU A 258 1.39 27.59 5.97
C GLU A 258 2.04 28.71 6.79
N THR A 259 1.43 29.89 6.69
CA THR A 259 1.88 31.13 7.33
C THR A 259 0.86 31.55 8.38
N THR A 260 1.12 31.26 9.66
CA THR A 260 0.25 31.60 10.78
C THR A 260 0.76 32.85 11.50
N VAL A 261 -0.15 33.77 11.83
CA VAL A 261 0.17 34.96 12.65
C VAL A 261 -0.18 34.66 14.11
N VAL A 262 0.82 34.45 14.94
CA VAL A 262 0.68 34.21 16.38
C VAL A 262 0.60 35.56 17.10
N GLU A 263 -0.51 35.84 17.79
CA GLU A 263 -0.64 36.99 18.69
C GLU A 263 -0.26 36.60 20.13
N THR A 264 0.93 37.00 20.59
CA THR A 264 1.29 36.88 22.01
C THR A 264 0.88 38.15 22.76
N ARG A 265 -0.11 38.03 23.64
CA ARG A 265 -0.52 39.11 24.56
C ARG A 265 0.20 38.96 25.89
N GLY A 266 1.25 39.76 26.09
CA GLY A 266 1.90 39.87 27.40
C GLY A 266 1.00 40.57 28.43
N ARG A 267 1.18 40.23 29.70
CA ARG A 267 0.61 40.97 30.83
C ARG A 267 1.76 41.42 31.72
N ARG A 268 1.97 42.73 31.86
CA ARG A 268 3.11 43.29 32.58
C ARG A 268 2.62 43.87 33.91
N THR A 269 2.96 43.18 35.00
CA THR A 269 2.64 43.64 36.35
C THR A 269 3.74 44.60 36.82
N ILE A 270 3.38 45.85 37.14
CA ILE A 270 4.31 46.83 37.69
C ILE A 270 4.09 46.87 39.22
N ARG A 271 5.13 46.53 39.97
CA ARG A 271 5.15 46.71 41.43
C ARG A 271 5.60 48.14 41.74
N THR A 272 4.66 48.99 42.12
CA THR A 272 4.91 50.29 42.77
C THR A 272 5.23 50.04 44.25
N GLY A 273 6.33 50.62 44.75
CA GLY A 273 6.88 50.36 46.09
C GLY A 273 6.13 51.03 47.26
N GLY A 274 4.80 51.14 47.18
CA GLY A 274 3.95 51.77 48.19
C GLY A 274 2.83 50.84 48.67
N LEU A 275 2.16 51.22 49.77
CA LEU A 275 1.19 50.40 50.52
C LEU A 275 -0.13 50.07 49.77
N PHE A 276 -0.23 50.39 48.47
CA PHE A 276 -1.41 50.13 47.64
C PHE A 276 -1.05 49.31 46.40
N GLY A 277 -1.88 48.29 46.14
CA GLY A 277 -1.68 47.14 45.24
C GLY A 277 -1.01 47.36 43.89
N ALA A 278 -0.30 46.32 43.42
CA ALA A 278 0.37 46.28 42.14
C ALA A 278 -0.61 46.48 40.96
N VAL A 279 -0.25 47.37 40.03
CA VAL A 279 -1.06 47.67 38.84
C VAL A 279 -0.66 46.74 37.69
N SER A 280 -1.61 45.99 37.15
CA SER A 280 -1.39 45.20 35.94
C SER A 280 -1.73 45.99 34.68
N VAL A 281 -0.71 46.27 33.86
CA VAL A 281 -0.88 46.95 32.58
C VAL A 281 -0.88 45.90 31.46
N GLN A 282 -1.79 46.06 30.49
CA GLN A 282 -1.80 45.22 29.28
C GLN A 282 -0.55 45.54 28.45
N ALA A 283 0.27 44.53 28.14
CA ALA A 283 1.43 44.75 27.28
C ALA A 283 0.98 44.83 25.81
N PRO A 284 1.77 45.48 24.93
CA PRO A 284 1.47 45.48 23.49
C PRO A 284 1.37 44.06 22.93
N VAL A 285 0.44 43.87 21.98
CA VAL A 285 0.24 42.59 21.28
C VAL A 285 1.43 42.36 20.35
N VAL A 286 2.26 41.35 20.64
CA VAL A 286 3.34 40.95 19.75
C VAL A 286 2.78 40.01 18.70
N ARG A 287 2.71 40.46 17.45
CA ARG A 287 2.37 39.63 16.29
C ARG A 287 3.63 39.01 15.72
N ARG A 288 3.74 37.68 15.74
CA ARG A 288 4.83 36.95 15.09
C ARG A 288 4.26 36.08 13.98
N THR A 289 4.69 36.33 12.76
CA THR A 289 4.46 35.42 11.63
C THR A 289 5.35 34.19 11.81
N VAL A 290 4.74 33.00 11.83
CA VAL A 290 5.40 31.71 11.88
C VAL A 290 5.08 30.99 10.57
N VAL A 291 6.12 30.55 9.86
CA VAL A 291 6.00 29.78 8.63
C VAL A 291 6.40 28.34 8.95
N SER A 292 5.47 27.40 8.80
CA SER A 292 5.78 25.97 9.01
C SER A 292 6.64 25.47 7.86
N ARG A 293 7.92 25.17 8.11
CA ARG A 293 8.86 24.67 7.09
C ARG A 293 9.32 23.27 7.44
N ARG A 294 9.45 22.42 6.41
CA ARG A 294 10.09 21.11 6.51
C ARG A 294 11.50 21.26 7.13
N PRO A 295 11.84 20.52 8.19
CA PRO A 295 13.17 20.55 8.79
C PRO A 295 14.26 20.08 7.81
N ASN A 296 15.50 20.51 8.05
CA ASN A 296 16.66 20.02 7.31
C ASN A 296 16.97 18.56 7.68
N GLY A 297 17.45 17.79 6.70
CA GLY A 297 17.80 16.37 6.87
C GLY A 297 16.69 15.43 6.42
N LEU A 298 17.08 14.22 6.00
CA LEU A 298 16.17 13.27 5.35
C LEU A 298 15.12 12.72 6.33
N VAL A 299 15.54 12.24 7.50
CA VAL A 299 14.64 11.68 8.52
C VAL A 299 13.72 12.75 9.15
N PRO A 300 14.23 13.91 9.65
CA PRO A 300 13.35 14.96 10.19
C PRO A 300 12.39 15.54 9.15
N GLY A 301 12.81 15.59 7.88
CA GLY A 301 11.97 16.00 6.76
C GLY A 301 10.83 15.02 6.47
N PHE A 302 11.11 13.71 6.51
CA PHE A 302 10.10 12.67 6.35
C PHE A 302 9.13 12.60 7.53
N HIS A 303 9.61 12.64 8.78
CA HIS A 303 8.73 12.64 9.96
C HIS A 303 7.80 13.86 9.96
N HIS A 304 8.30 15.05 9.57
CA HIS A 304 7.45 16.23 9.36
C HIS A 304 6.41 16.01 8.26
N TYR A 305 6.80 15.38 7.14
CA TYR A 305 5.88 15.10 6.05
C TYR A 305 4.71 14.20 6.48
N LEU A 306 4.96 13.12 7.23
CA LEU A 306 3.89 12.31 7.81
C LEU A 306 3.06 13.10 8.83
N GLN A 307 3.69 13.60 9.88
CA GLN A 307 3.01 14.14 11.07
C GLN A 307 2.36 15.51 10.88
N LYS A 308 2.64 16.20 9.77
CA LYS A 308 2.08 17.52 9.43
C LYS A 308 1.52 17.51 8.02
N THR A 309 2.36 17.34 6.99
CA THR A 309 1.93 17.52 5.60
C THR A 309 0.82 16.55 5.18
N LEU A 310 0.86 15.29 5.60
CA LEU A 310 -0.22 14.33 5.34
C LEU A 310 -1.36 14.47 6.35
N ALA A 311 -1.07 14.48 7.65
CA ALA A 311 -2.10 14.58 8.71
C ALA A 311 -2.99 15.85 8.61
N ASP A 312 -2.44 16.96 8.13
CA ASP A 312 -3.20 18.21 7.88
C ASP A 312 -3.72 18.28 6.42
N GLY A 313 -3.36 17.30 5.57
CA GLY A 313 -3.54 17.28 4.12
C GLY A 313 -4.62 16.33 3.59
N VAL A 314 -4.78 15.15 4.19
CA VAL A 314 -5.74 14.11 3.78
C VAL A 314 -6.87 13.96 4.80
N HIS A 315 -7.99 13.35 4.40
CA HIS A 315 -9.07 12.93 5.28
C HIS A 315 -10.00 11.94 4.56
N SER A 316 -11.04 11.45 5.23
CA SER A 316 -11.98 10.45 4.71
C SER A 316 -12.76 10.83 3.44
N GLY A 317 -12.69 12.08 3.00
CA GLY A 317 -13.21 12.48 1.68
C GLY A 317 -12.34 11.99 0.53
N ASN A 318 -11.02 11.83 0.73
CA ASN A 318 -10.09 11.32 -0.26
C ASN A 318 -10.46 9.89 -0.72
N GLY A 319 -10.87 9.03 0.22
CA GLY A 319 -11.32 7.66 -0.07
C GLY A 319 -12.67 7.61 -0.80
N ARG A 320 -13.55 8.58 -0.57
CA ARG A 320 -14.95 8.60 -1.04
C ARG A 320 -15.21 9.47 -2.27
N THR A 321 -14.18 9.84 -3.02
CA THR A 321 -14.36 10.53 -4.32
C THR A 321 -15.23 9.71 -5.28
N ALA A 322 -15.78 10.37 -6.31
CA ALA A 322 -16.59 9.69 -7.33
C ALA A 322 -15.78 8.56 -8.01
N VAL A 323 -16.45 7.43 -8.28
CA VAL A 323 -15.79 6.16 -8.62
C VAL A 323 -14.91 6.24 -9.88
N GLY A 324 -15.35 7.00 -10.89
CA GLY A 324 -14.62 7.20 -12.16
C GLY A 324 -13.81 8.50 -12.25
N ASP A 325 -13.54 9.19 -11.14
CA ASP A 325 -12.85 10.50 -11.15
C ASP A 325 -11.31 10.33 -11.18
N ASP A 326 -10.67 10.86 -12.22
CA ASP A 326 -9.22 10.81 -12.46
C ASP A 326 -8.41 11.77 -11.58
N ASP A 327 -9.02 12.83 -11.03
CA ASP A 327 -8.31 13.84 -10.23
C ASP A 327 -8.04 13.41 -8.78
N THR A 328 -8.27 12.14 -8.49
CA THR A 328 -8.27 11.51 -7.16
C THR A 328 -6.98 10.74 -6.89
N ASP A 329 -6.69 10.35 -5.65
CA ASP A 329 -5.50 9.53 -5.35
C ASP A 329 -5.74 8.02 -5.51
N PHE A 330 -6.99 7.61 -5.72
CA PHE A 330 -7.40 6.21 -5.70
C PHE A 330 -8.22 5.83 -6.92
N TYR A 331 -8.03 4.61 -7.42
CA TYR A 331 -8.89 4.01 -8.46
C TYR A 331 -9.57 2.75 -7.92
N PRO A 332 -10.81 2.45 -8.37
CA PRO A 332 -11.55 1.26 -7.98
C PRO A 332 -11.02 0.00 -8.68
N VAL A 333 -11.04 -1.12 -7.96
CA VAL A 333 -10.57 -2.44 -8.45
C VAL A 333 -11.74 -3.44 -8.52
N PRO A 334 -11.64 -4.53 -9.32
CA PRO A 334 -12.68 -5.55 -9.37
C PRO A 334 -12.70 -6.43 -8.11
N LEU A 335 -13.84 -7.08 -7.85
CA LEU A 335 -14.00 -8.04 -6.75
C LEU A 335 -13.45 -9.42 -7.19
N LYS A 336 -12.14 -9.61 -7.07
CA LYS A 336 -11.44 -10.87 -7.37
C LYS A 336 -10.13 -11.00 -6.56
N GLN A 337 -9.66 -12.23 -6.34
CA GLN A 337 -8.58 -12.54 -5.38
C GLN A 337 -7.22 -11.91 -5.73
N ASP A 338 -6.92 -11.70 -7.01
CA ASP A 338 -5.72 -11.03 -7.54
C ASP A 338 -5.80 -9.49 -7.50
N ALA A 339 -7.03 -8.96 -7.44
CA ALA A 339 -7.29 -7.54 -7.24
C ALA A 339 -7.29 -7.15 -5.75
N LEU A 340 -7.82 -7.98 -4.87
CA LEU A 340 -7.92 -7.72 -3.42
C LEU A 340 -6.67 -8.16 -2.64
N ARG A 341 -5.49 -7.68 -3.08
CA ARG A 341 -4.19 -7.93 -2.43
C ARG A 341 -3.97 -7.05 -1.18
N PRO A 342 -3.10 -7.45 -0.22
CA PRO A 342 -2.69 -6.59 0.88
C PRO A 342 -2.24 -5.20 0.41
N GLY A 343 -2.58 -4.16 1.16
CA GLY A 343 -2.40 -2.76 0.77
C GLY A 343 -3.56 -2.18 -0.05
N THR A 344 -4.50 -3.00 -0.53
CA THR A 344 -5.79 -2.53 -1.09
C THR A 344 -6.60 -1.84 0.01
N ILE A 345 -7.21 -0.71 -0.34
CA ILE A 345 -7.94 0.17 0.58
C ILE A 345 -9.43 -0.12 0.43
N TYR A 346 -10.16 -0.17 1.54
CA TYR A 346 -11.62 -0.11 1.53
C TYR A 346 -12.07 1.26 2.04
N ALA A 347 -12.92 1.94 1.28
CA ALA A 347 -13.58 3.16 1.73
C ALA A 347 -15.08 2.90 1.92
N ASP A 348 -15.61 3.08 3.12
CA ASP A 348 -17.04 2.96 3.37
C ASP A 348 -17.81 4.25 2.97
N PRO A 349 -19.15 4.24 2.91
CA PRO A 349 -19.96 5.42 2.56
C PRO A 349 -19.86 6.59 3.56
N TYR A 350 -19.51 6.33 4.81
CA TYR A 350 -19.56 7.30 5.91
C TYR A 350 -18.20 7.92 6.25
N GLY A 351 -17.13 7.38 5.68
CA GLY A 351 -15.76 7.87 5.78
C GLY A 351 -14.84 7.02 6.67
N HIS A 352 -15.26 5.82 7.07
CA HIS A 352 -14.35 4.84 7.65
C HIS A 352 -13.51 4.21 6.54
N ILE A 353 -12.21 4.11 6.77
CA ILE A 353 -11.24 3.62 5.80
C ILE A 353 -10.45 2.48 6.44
N LEU A 354 -10.32 1.36 5.72
CA LEU A 354 -9.55 0.20 6.14
C LEU A 354 -8.49 -0.15 5.08
N VAL A 355 -7.41 -0.81 5.47
CA VAL A 355 -6.39 -1.34 4.56
C VAL A 355 -6.34 -2.86 4.71
N LEU A 356 -6.59 -3.62 3.64
CA LEU A 356 -6.41 -5.07 3.65
C LEU A 356 -4.97 -5.40 4.01
N VAL A 357 -4.77 -6.35 4.93
CA VAL A 357 -3.43 -6.77 5.38
C VAL A 357 -3.14 -8.23 5.08
N LYS A 358 -4.15 -9.11 5.06
CA LYS A 358 -3.92 -10.54 4.82
C LYS A 358 -5.16 -11.18 4.20
N ARG A 359 -4.95 -12.14 3.30
CA ARG A 359 -5.98 -13.09 2.87
C ARG A 359 -5.61 -14.47 3.41
N VAL A 360 -6.46 -15.03 4.26
CA VAL A 360 -6.39 -16.46 4.61
C VAL A 360 -7.23 -17.24 3.59
N PRO A 361 -6.65 -18.22 2.89
CA PRO A 361 -7.40 -19.05 1.94
C PRO A 361 -8.41 -19.93 2.68
N GLN A 362 -9.53 -20.23 2.02
CA GLN A 362 -10.47 -21.26 2.45
C GLN A 362 -9.78 -22.62 2.62
N THR A 363 -10.20 -23.39 3.62
CA THR A 363 -9.78 -24.77 3.85
C THR A 363 -10.97 -25.72 3.75
N ALA A 364 -10.76 -27.03 3.91
CA ALA A 364 -11.85 -28.00 3.95
C ALA A 364 -12.82 -27.76 5.14
N ASP A 365 -12.30 -27.20 6.24
CA ASP A 365 -13.00 -27.09 7.52
C ASP A 365 -13.40 -25.65 7.90
N GLY A 366 -13.05 -24.65 7.08
CA GLY A 366 -13.26 -23.23 7.40
C GLY A 366 -13.26 -22.30 6.20
N ALA A 367 -13.99 -21.19 6.31
CA ALA A 367 -14.09 -20.16 5.29
C ALA A 367 -12.74 -19.46 5.03
N GLY A 368 -12.58 -18.91 3.82
CA GLY A 368 -11.54 -17.91 3.58
C GLY A 368 -11.86 -16.60 4.29
N VAL A 369 -10.84 -15.82 4.60
CA VAL A 369 -10.98 -14.60 5.41
C VAL A 369 -10.10 -13.49 4.86
N PHE A 370 -10.67 -12.29 4.67
CA PHE A 370 -9.87 -11.07 4.57
C PHE A 370 -9.72 -10.41 5.94
N LEU A 371 -8.47 -10.06 6.26
CA LEU A 371 -8.12 -9.23 7.41
C LEU A 371 -7.69 -7.86 6.90
N ALA A 372 -8.04 -6.83 7.65
CA ALA A 372 -7.62 -5.45 7.43
C ALA A 372 -7.15 -4.81 8.73
N VAL A 373 -6.58 -3.61 8.62
CA VAL A 373 -6.38 -2.70 9.76
C VAL A 373 -7.07 -1.37 9.54
N ASP A 374 -7.50 -0.74 10.62
CA ASP A 374 -8.00 0.62 10.65
C ASP A 374 -7.31 1.46 11.74
N GLY A 375 -7.36 2.78 11.58
CA GLY A 375 -6.92 3.75 12.58
C GLY A 375 -8.14 4.35 13.29
N GLN A 376 -8.18 4.27 14.61
CA GLN A 376 -9.25 4.84 15.41
C GLN A 376 -8.99 6.33 15.72
N PRO A 377 -10.00 7.14 16.10
CA PRO A 377 -9.82 8.56 16.41
C PRO A 377 -8.91 8.86 17.62
N ASP A 378 -8.61 7.86 18.45
CA ASP A 378 -7.62 7.91 19.55
C ASP A 378 -6.18 7.54 19.09
N ALA A 379 -6.01 7.28 17.79
CA ALA A 379 -4.83 6.76 17.10
C ALA A 379 -4.49 5.27 17.36
N THR A 380 -5.40 4.51 17.98
CA THR A 380 -5.27 3.05 18.08
C THR A 380 -5.36 2.42 16.68
N VAL A 381 -4.43 1.53 16.34
CA VAL A 381 -4.47 0.72 15.11
C VAL A 381 -4.91 -0.68 15.48
N ALA A 382 -6.00 -1.17 14.89
CA ALA A 382 -6.57 -2.47 15.24
C ALA A 382 -6.80 -3.34 14.00
N ARG A 383 -6.63 -4.67 14.14
CA ARG A 383 -7.00 -5.64 13.11
C ARG A 383 -8.50 -5.85 13.10
N LYS A 384 -9.08 -5.98 11.89
CA LYS A 384 -10.52 -6.19 11.63
C LYS A 384 -10.69 -7.33 10.64
N ARG A 385 -11.66 -8.20 10.89
CA ARG A 385 -12.14 -9.20 9.91
C ARG A 385 -13.12 -8.56 8.92
N PHE A 386 -13.09 -9.00 7.66
CA PHE A 386 -14.12 -8.65 6.67
C PHE A 386 -15.46 -9.30 7.03
N TRP A 387 -16.48 -8.47 7.19
CA TRP A 387 -17.89 -8.86 7.20
C TRP A 387 -18.78 -7.61 7.10
N ARG A 388 -20.08 -7.81 6.85
CA ARG A 388 -21.13 -6.77 6.66
C ARG A 388 -21.10 -5.63 7.70
N GLY A 389 -20.72 -5.89 8.95
CA GLY A 389 -20.69 -4.89 10.03
C GLY A 389 -19.40 -4.09 10.20
N ASN A 390 -18.29 -4.51 9.57
CA ASN A 390 -17.01 -3.76 9.53
C ASN A 390 -16.79 -3.09 8.16
N PHE A 391 -17.32 -3.67 7.09
CA PHE A 391 -17.15 -3.20 5.70
C PHE A 391 -18.50 -2.76 5.16
N LEU A 392 -19.00 -1.63 5.66
CA LEU A 392 -20.29 -1.08 5.24
C LEU A 392 -20.26 -0.73 3.75
N PHE A 393 -21.27 -1.16 3.00
CA PHE A 393 -21.42 -0.89 1.58
C PHE A 393 -22.82 -0.35 1.29
N ALA A 394 -22.91 0.80 0.60
CA ALA A 394 -24.16 1.40 0.16
C ALA A 394 -23.92 2.30 -1.04
N GLN A 395 -24.65 2.10 -2.13
CA GLN A 395 -24.57 2.97 -3.31
C GLN A 395 -25.43 4.22 -3.12
N ASP A 396 -24.79 5.33 -2.77
CA ASP A 396 -25.39 6.67 -2.80
C ASP A 396 -24.37 7.68 -3.39
N PRO A 397 -24.64 8.26 -4.58
CA PRO A 397 -23.79 9.29 -5.17
C PRO A 397 -23.53 10.52 -4.28
N ALA A 398 -24.40 10.79 -3.29
CA ALA A 398 -24.19 11.85 -2.30
C ALA A 398 -23.13 11.49 -1.25
N LEU A 399 -22.97 10.21 -0.93
CA LEU A 399 -21.96 9.71 0.01
C LEU A 399 -20.61 9.47 -0.67
N GLY A 400 -20.62 9.31 -1.99
CA GLY A 400 -19.43 9.20 -2.84
C GLY A 400 -19.30 7.84 -3.49
N GLY A 401 -18.06 7.44 -3.80
CA GLY A 401 -17.76 6.10 -4.31
C GLY A 401 -17.16 5.20 -3.23
N PRO A 402 -17.94 4.36 -2.52
CA PRO A 402 -17.40 3.38 -1.58
C PRO A 402 -16.82 2.15 -2.31
N GLY A 403 -16.19 1.25 -1.54
CA GLY A 403 -15.67 -0.03 -2.03
C GLY A 403 -14.14 -0.13 -1.98
N PHE A 404 -13.62 -1.21 -2.57
CA PHE A 404 -12.19 -1.51 -2.68
C PHE A 404 -11.50 -0.68 -3.76
N LYS A 405 -10.32 -0.16 -3.42
CA LYS A 405 -9.53 0.76 -4.23
C LYS A 405 -8.03 0.56 -4.04
N ARG A 406 -7.22 1.08 -4.95
CA ARG A 406 -5.76 1.19 -4.80
C ARG A 406 -5.26 2.60 -5.09
N PHE A 407 -4.07 2.92 -4.60
CA PHE A 407 -3.35 4.15 -4.96
C PHE A 407 -3.12 4.22 -6.47
N ARG A 408 -3.48 5.35 -7.10
CA ARG A 408 -3.13 5.61 -8.50
C ARG A 408 -1.61 5.55 -8.68
N PRO A 409 -1.12 4.86 -9.72
CA PRO A 409 0.30 4.85 -10.03
C PRO A 409 0.82 6.26 -10.27
N ILE A 410 2.01 6.56 -9.74
CA ILE A 410 2.67 7.85 -9.94
C ILE A 410 3.90 7.63 -10.80
N VAL A 411 3.84 8.12 -12.04
CA VAL A 411 4.93 8.11 -13.00
C VAL A 411 5.77 9.39 -12.88
N ARG A 412 7.03 9.29 -13.30
CA ARG A 412 7.97 10.41 -13.34
C ARG A 412 8.27 10.77 -14.80
N GLU A 413 7.86 11.98 -15.18
CA GLU A 413 8.05 12.54 -16.51
C GLU A 413 9.53 12.88 -16.79
N ASN A 414 9.90 13.02 -18.06
CA ASN A 414 11.28 13.34 -18.49
C ASN A 414 11.82 14.66 -17.90
N ASN A 415 10.95 15.63 -17.60
CA ASN A 415 11.32 16.89 -16.95
C ASN A 415 11.48 16.76 -15.41
N GLY A 416 11.31 15.56 -14.87
CA GLY A 416 11.39 15.24 -13.44
C GLY A 416 10.13 15.55 -12.64
N ALA A 417 9.06 16.07 -13.27
CA ALA A 417 7.75 16.20 -12.63
C ALA A 417 7.13 14.82 -12.38
N LEU A 418 6.24 14.75 -11.40
CA LEU A 418 5.42 13.57 -11.15
C LEU A 418 4.02 13.77 -11.70
N ARG A 419 3.37 12.68 -12.12
CA ARG A 419 1.98 12.65 -12.60
C ARG A 419 1.31 11.35 -12.16
N ARG A 420 0.00 11.37 -11.89
CA ARG A 420 -0.82 10.17 -11.68
C ARG A 420 -1.33 9.63 -13.02
N LEU A 421 -1.45 8.31 -13.14
CA LEU A 421 -2.15 7.70 -14.27
C LEU A 421 -3.67 7.88 -14.15
N THR A 422 -4.31 8.17 -15.28
CA THR A 422 -5.76 8.17 -15.47
C THR A 422 -6.31 6.74 -15.47
N ASN A 423 -7.63 6.58 -15.33
CA ASN A 423 -8.33 5.30 -15.39
C ASN A 423 -8.08 4.56 -16.72
N ALA A 424 -8.01 5.31 -17.83
CA ALA A 424 -7.73 4.74 -19.15
C ALA A 424 -6.29 4.21 -19.23
N GLU A 425 -5.31 4.99 -18.78
CA GLU A 425 -3.91 4.55 -18.71
C GLU A 425 -3.77 3.31 -17.81
N ILE A 426 -4.38 3.31 -16.61
CA ILE A 426 -4.31 2.17 -15.68
C ILE A 426 -4.93 0.89 -16.28
N ALA A 427 -5.99 1.01 -17.08
CA ALA A 427 -6.65 -0.13 -17.72
C ALA A 427 -5.81 -0.76 -18.85
N GLU A 428 -4.94 0.03 -19.49
CA GLU A 428 -4.06 -0.41 -20.58
C GLU A 428 -2.62 -0.73 -20.12
N ASP A 429 -2.23 -0.30 -18.92
CA ASP A 429 -0.88 -0.49 -18.36
C ASP A 429 -0.67 -1.94 -17.86
N PRO A 430 0.36 -2.66 -18.34
CA PRO A 430 0.64 -4.04 -17.94
C PRO A 430 0.93 -4.21 -16.45
N ASP A 431 1.52 -3.20 -15.79
CA ASP A 431 1.85 -3.26 -14.36
C ASP A 431 0.63 -3.09 -13.45
N TYR A 432 -0.55 -2.72 -14.00
CA TYR A 432 -1.78 -2.51 -13.22
C TYR A 432 -2.95 -3.28 -13.83
N GLY A 433 -3.53 -2.81 -14.94
CA GLY A 433 -4.54 -3.54 -15.74
C GLY A 433 -5.84 -3.90 -15.02
N ASP A 434 -6.08 -3.35 -13.81
CA ASP A 434 -7.15 -3.77 -12.90
C ASP A 434 -8.03 -2.61 -12.41
N PHE A 435 -8.10 -1.53 -13.18
CA PHE A 435 -9.19 -0.56 -13.04
C PHE A 435 -10.54 -1.22 -13.33
N SER A 436 -11.53 -1.05 -12.45
CA SER A 436 -12.87 -1.56 -12.68
C SER A 436 -13.97 -0.74 -12.01
N LEU A 437 -15.01 -0.43 -12.77
CA LEU A 437 -16.23 0.18 -12.26
C LEU A 437 -17.25 -0.83 -11.67
N GLN A 438 -16.94 -2.14 -11.67
CA GLN A 438 -17.85 -3.23 -11.24
C GLN A 438 -18.60 -2.94 -9.92
N GLN A 439 -17.90 -2.45 -8.90
CA GLN A 439 -18.50 -2.16 -7.59
C GLN A 439 -19.58 -1.06 -7.66
N SER A 440 -19.52 -0.16 -8.65
CA SER A 440 -20.51 0.90 -8.87
C SER A 440 -21.75 0.46 -9.67
N THR A 441 -21.79 -0.80 -10.14
CA THR A 441 -22.91 -1.33 -10.94
C THR A 441 -23.72 -2.42 -10.23
N ILE A 442 -23.37 -2.79 -8.99
CA ILE A 442 -23.94 -3.94 -8.27
C ILE A 442 -24.71 -3.52 -7.00
N GLY A 443 -25.75 -4.29 -6.63
CA GLY A 443 -26.53 -4.05 -5.43
C GLY A 443 -25.77 -4.33 -4.13
N VAL A 444 -26.34 -3.95 -2.98
CA VAL A 444 -25.72 -4.16 -1.66
C VAL A 444 -25.55 -5.64 -1.33
N GLU A 445 -26.57 -6.47 -1.53
CA GLU A 445 -26.44 -7.92 -1.31
C GLU A 445 -25.50 -8.56 -2.34
N GLU A 446 -25.59 -8.18 -3.62
CA GLU A 446 -24.69 -8.70 -4.66
C GLU A 446 -23.21 -8.39 -4.37
N PHE A 447 -22.90 -7.24 -3.76
CA PHE A 447 -21.55 -6.93 -3.27
C PHE A 447 -21.06 -7.93 -2.22
N TYR A 448 -21.90 -8.26 -1.23
CA TYR A 448 -21.52 -9.19 -0.18
C TYR A 448 -21.48 -10.63 -0.66
N ASP A 449 -22.43 -11.06 -1.49
CA ASP A 449 -22.45 -12.41 -2.08
C ASP A 449 -21.19 -12.65 -2.93
N ARG A 450 -20.79 -11.66 -3.74
CA ARG A 450 -19.50 -11.70 -4.48
C ARG A 450 -18.29 -11.71 -3.56
N MET A 451 -18.34 -11.06 -2.40
CA MET A 451 -17.23 -11.09 -1.44
C MET A 451 -17.13 -12.44 -0.74
N ASP A 452 -18.25 -13.09 -0.45
CA ASP A 452 -18.31 -14.45 0.08
C ASP A 452 -17.71 -15.44 -0.94
N ASP A 453 -18.04 -15.33 -2.25
CA ASP A 453 -17.39 -16.10 -3.34
C ASP A 453 -15.87 -15.85 -3.44
N VAL A 454 -15.43 -14.60 -3.31
CA VAL A 454 -14.00 -14.24 -3.42
C VAL A 454 -13.20 -14.75 -2.22
N MET A 455 -13.79 -14.78 -1.04
CA MET A 455 -13.19 -15.39 0.15
C MET A 455 -13.20 -16.92 0.07
N SER A 456 -14.35 -17.51 -0.23
CA SER A 456 -14.65 -18.93 -0.15
C SER A 456 -15.20 -19.47 -1.47
N PRO A 457 -14.35 -19.69 -2.49
CA PRO A 457 -14.78 -20.10 -3.83
C PRO A 457 -15.31 -21.54 -3.92
N ALA A 458 -15.12 -22.37 -2.88
CA ALA A 458 -15.77 -23.67 -2.76
C ALA A 458 -17.00 -23.57 -1.84
N PRO A 459 -18.11 -24.29 -2.13
CA PRO A 459 -19.28 -24.28 -1.26
C PRO A 459 -18.95 -24.69 0.17
N LEU A 460 -19.41 -23.89 1.14
CA LEU A 460 -19.31 -24.18 2.57
C LEU A 460 -20.55 -24.95 3.06
N ASP A 461 -20.37 -25.76 4.10
CA ASP A 461 -21.50 -26.28 4.87
C ASP A 461 -22.30 -25.11 5.50
N PRO A 462 -23.65 -25.11 5.45
CA PRO A 462 -24.46 -24.00 5.97
C PRO A 462 -24.28 -23.73 7.48
N VAL A 463 -23.98 -24.75 8.28
CA VAL A 463 -23.70 -24.58 9.72
C VAL A 463 -22.32 -23.98 9.90
N GLN A 464 -21.32 -24.35 9.09
CA GLN A 464 -20.02 -23.70 9.12
C GLN A 464 -20.10 -22.23 8.69
N ALA A 465 -20.79 -21.92 7.59
CA ALA A 465 -21.00 -20.53 7.15
C ALA A 465 -21.66 -19.67 8.24
N MET A 466 -22.68 -20.19 8.94
CA MET A 466 -23.32 -19.50 10.06
C MET A 466 -22.37 -19.27 11.25
N LYS A 467 -21.49 -20.24 11.58
CA LYS A 467 -20.49 -20.06 12.64
C LYS A 467 -19.53 -18.92 12.33
N GLU A 468 -19.04 -18.79 11.09
CA GLU A 468 -18.11 -17.72 10.72
C GLU A 468 -18.75 -16.32 10.87
N VAL A 469 -20.04 -16.20 10.58
CA VAL A 469 -20.81 -14.96 10.82
C VAL A 469 -20.92 -14.66 12.33
N ILE A 470 -21.18 -15.69 13.15
CA ILE A 470 -21.23 -15.55 14.62
C ILE A 470 -19.87 -15.13 15.17
N THR A 471 -18.77 -15.77 14.75
CA THR A 471 -17.39 -15.40 15.12
C THR A 471 -17.09 -13.95 14.75
N SER A 472 -17.44 -13.53 13.53
CA SER A 472 -17.21 -12.15 13.04
C SER A 472 -17.98 -11.10 13.85
N LEU A 473 -19.19 -11.44 14.30
CA LEU A 473 -20.00 -10.60 15.17
C LEU A 473 -19.42 -10.54 16.59
N GLU A 474 -19.00 -11.68 17.14
CA GLU A 474 -18.38 -11.78 18.47
C GLU A 474 -17.07 -10.98 18.54
N GLU A 475 -16.19 -11.11 17.53
CA GLU A 475 -14.98 -10.30 17.38
C GLU A 475 -15.29 -8.79 17.42
N GLN A 476 -16.32 -8.33 16.68
CA GLN A 476 -16.69 -6.91 16.71
C GLN A 476 -17.26 -6.48 18.07
N VAL A 477 -18.12 -7.30 18.70
CA VAL A 477 -18.70 -6.99 20.01
C VAL A 477 -17.60 -6.90 21.07
N ASN A 478 -16.66 -7.85 21.07
CA ASN A 478 -15.52 -7.85 21.98
C ASN A 478 -14.63 -6.61 21.78
N ALA A 479 -14.27 -6.29 20.53
CA ALA A 479 -13.50 -5.09 20.20
C ALA A 479 -14.18 -3.76 20.58
N ARG A 480 -15.53 -3.74 20.69
CA ARG A 480 -16.31 -2.59 21.18
C ARG A 480 -16.51 -2.59 22.70
N ALA A 481 -16.38 -3.73 23.36
CA ALA A 481 -16.57 -3.86 24.82
C ALA A 481 -15.27 -3.63 25.61
N THR A 482 -14.13 -4.10 25.11
CA THR A 482 -12.81 -3.98 25.76
C THR A 482 -12.23 -2.56 25.93
N PRO A 483 -12.62 -1.48 25.20
CA PRO A 483 -12.12 -0.13 25.46
C PRO A 483 -12.45 0.38 26.88
N SER A 484 -13.46 -0.21 27.53
CA SER A 484 -14.00 0.25 28.81
C SER A 484 -13.25 -0.23 30.07
N ARG A 485 -12.31 -1.20 29.95
CA ARG A 485 -11.83 -1.97 31.11
C ARG A 485 -10.40 -1.69 31.59
N MET A 486 -9.62 -0.86 30.88
CA MET A 486 -8.23 -0.55 31.28
C MET A 486 -8.02 0.84 31.92
N ASP A 487 -8.87 1.84 31.64
CA ASP A 487 -8.66 3.24 32.07
C ASP A 487 -9.56 3.69 33.26
N ALA A 488 -9.79 2.81 34.23
CA ALA A 488 -10.55 3.15 35.44
C ALA A 488 -9.76 3.99 36.47
N ASN A 489 -8.49 4.33 36.23
CA ASN A 489 -7.59 4.90 37.25
C ASN A 489 -6.66 6.03 36.76
N SER A 490 -6.94 6.65 35.62
CA SER A 490 -6.17 7.76 35.05
C SER A 490 -7.09 8.95 34.71
N SER A 491 -7.08 9.99 35.56
CA SER A 491 -7.89 11.20 35.35
C SER A 491 -7.62 11.82 33.96
N PRO A 492 -8.63 11.93 33.07
CA PRO A 492 -8.40 12.43 31.73
C PRO A 492 -8.16 13.93 31.77
N THR A 493 -6.95 14.35 31.37
CA THR A 493 -6.69 15.75 31.04
C THR A 493 -7.33 16.04 29.69
N VAL A 494 -8.64 16.29 29.70
CA VAL A 494 -9.45 16.56 28.50
C VAL A 494 -8.84 17.71 27.70
N ARG A 495 -8.15 17.38 26.60
CA ARG A 495 -7.93 18.34 25.53
C ARG A 495 -9.32 18.67 24.98
N ARG A 496 -9.64 19.97 24.98
CA ARG A 496 -10.94 20.48 24.55
C ARG A 496 -11.31 19.89 23.18
N PRO A 497 -12.55 19.43 22.96
CA PRO A 497 -12.98 19.06 21.63
C PRO A 497 -12.81 20.26 20.70
N TRP A 498 -12.31 20.00 19.49
CA TRP A 498 -12.22 21.02 18.45
C TRP A 498 -13.62 21.56 18.18
N THR A 499 -13.83 22.84 18.43
CA THR A 499 -15.13 23.46 18.25
C THR A 499 -15.53 23.41 16.78
N CYS A 500 -16.73 22.89 16.49
CA CYS A 500 -17.40 23.14 15.23
C CYS A 500 -17.43 24.66 15.00
N ARG A 501 -16.55 25.16 14.13
CA ARG A 501 -16.53 26.56 13.74
C ARG A 501 -17.65 26.77 12.72
N THR A 502 -18.89 26.85 13.22
CA THR A 502 -20.03 27.32 12.44
C THR A 502 -19.65 28.65 11.80
N ALA A 503 -19.76 28.73 10.48
CA ALA A 503 -19.55 29.97 9.77
C ALA A 503 -20.55 31.00 10.31
N ARG A 504 -20.06 32.13 10.85
CA ARG A 504 -20.90 33.28 11.18
C ARG A 504 -21.52 33.82 9.88
N ARG A 505 -22.70 33.33 9.53
CA ARG A 505 -23.56 33.99 8.55
C ARG A 505 -23.81 35.41 9.05
N SER A 506 -23.51 36.40 8.23
CA SER A 506 -23.85 37.79 8.55
C SER A 506 -25.37 37.91 8.65
N SER A 507 -25.85 38.51 9.74
CA SER A 507 -27.28 38.58 10.04
C SER A 507 -27.97 39.65 9.19
N ARG A 508 -28.50 39.26 8.02
CA ARG A 508 -29.67 39.92 7.43
C ARG A 508 -30.92 39.11 7.79
N ARG A 509 -31.89 39.75 8.43
CA ARG A 509 -33.17 39.13 8.81
C ARG A 509 -33.92 38.66 7.55
N PRO A 510 -34.48 37.44 7.51
CA PRO A 510 -35.52 37.09 6.55
C PRO A 510 -36.83 37.83 6.89
N ALA A 511 -37.63 38.12 5.87
CA ALA A 511 -39.01 38.58 6.07
C ALA A 511 -39.88 37.42 6.63
N PRO A 512 -40.93 37.70 7.43
CA PRO A 512 -41.81 36.67 7.95
C PRO A 512 -42.61 36.02 6.82
N GLY A 513 -42.65 34.68 6.76
CA GLY A 513 -43.53 33.96 5.83
C GLY A 513 -42.99 32.69 5.14
N ARG A 514 -41.75 32.23 5.43
CA ARG A 514 -41.25 30.94 4.91
C ARG A 514 -40.68 30.04 6.01
N THR A 515 -41.24 28.84 6.11
CA THR A 515 -40.69 27.72 6.88
C THR A 515 -39.40 27.21 6.23
N SER A 516 -38.33 27.08 7.02
CA SER A 516 -37.09 26.40 6.61
C SER A 516 -37.07 25.00 7.25
N PRO A 517 -36.65 23.94 6.53
CA PRO A 517 -36.41 22.64 7.16
C PRO A 517 -35.26 22.75 8.16
N ARG A 518 -35.33 21.97 9.24
CA ARG A 518 -34.23 21.80 10.20
C ARG A 518 -33.22 20.79 9.63
N PRO A 519 -31.90 21.05 9.66
CA PRO A 519 -30.93 20.00 9.41
C PRO A 519 -30.91 19.02 10.60
N LEU A 520 -31.01 17.72 10.34
CA LEU A 520 -30.61 16.72 11.33
C LEU A 520 -29.09 16.75 11.46
N ALA A 521 -28.59 16.94 12.68
CA ALA A 521 -27.21 16.62 13.01
C ALA A 521 -27.17 15.15 13.44
N ILE A 522 -26.59 14.30 12.60
CA ILE A 522 -26.25 12.93 12.99
C ILE A 522 -24.81 12.97 13.52
N CYS A 523 -24.67 12.87 14.84
CA CYS A 523 -23.41 12.48 15.45
C CYS A 523 -23.36 10.95 15.46
N VAL A 524 -22.33 10.36 14.87
CA VAL A 524 -22.00 8.94 15.05
C VAL A 524 -20.94 8.87 16.16
N CYS A 525 -21.13 7.96 17.11
CA CYS A 525 -20.23 7.71 18.24
C CYS A 525 -19.16 6.68 17.87
#